data_AF-A0A2H5YVL3-F1
#
_entry.id   AF-A0A2H5YVL3-F1
#
_cell.length_a   1.000
_cell.length_b   1.000
_cell.length_c   1.000
_cell.angle_alpha   90.00
_cell.angle_beta   90.00
_cell.angle_gamma   90.00
#
_symmetry.space_group_name_H-M   'P 1'
#
loop_
_entity.id
_entity.type
_entity.pdbx_description
1 polymer ?
#
loop_
_entity_poly.entity_id
_entity_poly.type
_entity_poly.pdbx_seq_one_letter_code
_entity_poly.pdbx_strand_id
1 'polypeptide(L)' 'MRGQGLGLELVIGAAEWLRDRGSAFVVIDWTNLAAFYGRAGAHVWRTYQRAVAELPAASPAVSA' A
#
# COMPACT_ATOMS: atom_id res chain seq x y z
N MET A 1 -7.11 -12.16 -15.88
CA MET A 1 -7.20 -11.03 -16.82
C MET A 1 -7.00 -9.71 -16.08
N ARG A 2 -6.31 -8.74 -16.68
CA ARG A 2 -6.13 -7.36 -16.14
C ARG A 2 -6.70 -6.36 -17.16
N GLY A 3 -7.03 -5.14 -16.72
CA GLY A 3 -7.50 -4.05 -17.60
C GLY A 3 -9.00 -4.07 -17.94
N GLN A 4 -9.79 -4.95 -17.32
CA GLN A 4 -11.24 -5.10 -17.60
C GLN A 4 -12.14 -4.47 -16.52
N GLY A 5 -11.60 -3.60 -15.66
CA GLY A 5 -12.37 -2.98 -14.57
C GLY A 5 -12.68 -3.89 -13.37
N LEU A 6 -12.59 -5.21 -13.50
CA LEU A 6 -12.93 -6.18 -12.43
C LEU A 6 -12.23 -5.91 -11.08
N GLY A 7 -10.97 -5.47 -11.11
CA GLY A 7 -10.25 -5.13 -9.89
C GLY A 7 -10.85 -3.93 -9.15
N LEU A 8 -11.39 -2.96 -9.89
CA LEU A 8 -12.03 -1.78 -9.29
C LEU A 8 -13.37 -2.16 -8.66
N GLU A 9 -14.19 -2.94 -9.37
CA GLU A 9 -15.48 -3.43 -8.85
C GLU A 9 -15.30 -4.27 -7.59
N LEU A 10 -14.25 -5.10 -7.54
CA LEU A 10 -13.93 -5.86 -6.33
C LEU A 10 -13.64 -4.95 -5.13
N VAL A 11 -12.87 -3.87 -5.33
CA VAL A 11 -12.54 -2.92 -4.25
C VAL A 11 -13.79 -2.18 -3.79
N ILE A 12 -14.63 -1.73 -4.73
CA ILE A 12 -15.89 -1.04 -4.41
C ILE A 12 -16.80 -1.94 -3.60
N GLY A 13 -17.06 -3.17 -4.08
CA GLY A 13 -17.91 -4.12 -3.38
C GLY A 13 -17.37 -4.52 -1.99
N ALA A 14 -16.05 -4.66 -1.85
CA ALA A 14 -15.44 -4.91 -0.53
C ALA A 14 -15.63 -3.73 0.43
N ALA A 15 -15.50 -2.48 -0.05
CA ALA A 15 -15.70 -1.29 0.77
C ALA A 15 -17.18 -1.12 1.20
N GLU A 16 -18.13 -1.41 0.31
CA GLU A 16 -19.56 -1.45 0.62
C GLU A 16 -19.87 -2.52 1.66
N TRP A 17 -19.34 -3.73 1.48
CA TRP A 17 -19.53 -4.84 2.42
C TRP A 17 -19.02 -4.51 3.83
N LEU A 18 -17.91 -3.77 3.96
CA LEU A 18 -17.38 -3.29 5.23
C LEU A 18 -18.24 -2.17 5.84
N ARG A 19 -18.74 -1.26 5.00
CA ARG A 19 -19.63 -0.17 5.41
C ARG A 19 -20.94 -0.70 5.99
N ASP A 20 -21.53 -1.70 5.36
CA ASP A 20 -22.75 -2.37 5.83
C ASP A 20 -22.59 -3.03 7.21
N ARG A 21 -21.33 -3.26 7.63
CA ARG A 21 -20.96 -3.80 8.95
C ARG A 21 -20.54 -2.73 9.95
N GLY A 22 -20.75 -1.45 9.63
CA GLY A 22 -20.49 -0.32 10.52
C GLY A 22 -19.04 0.17 10.49
N SER A 23 -18.22 -0.26 9.51
CA SER A 23 -16.89 0.32 9.35
C SER A 23 -17.01 1.78 8.89
N ALA A 24 -16.52 2.70 9.71
CA ALA A 24 -16.52 4.13 9.40
C ALA A 24 -15.45 4.50 8.36
N PHE A 25 -14.32 3.77 8.37
CA PHE A 25 -13.18 4.03 7.48
C PHE A 25 -12.56 2.71 7.02
N VAL A 26 -12.03 2.71 5.80
CA VAL A 26 -11.24 1.62 5.22
C VAL A 26 -9.90 2.19 4.79
N VAL A 27 -8.82 1.52 5.20
CA VAL A 27 -7.45 1.89 4.83
C VAL A 27 -6.89 0.82 3.91
N ILE A 28 -6.38 1.24 2.76
CA ILE A 28 -5.59 0.41 1.86
C ILE A 28 -4.13 0.72 2.18
N ASP A 29 -3.40 -0.27 2.68
CA ASP A 29 -2.00 -0.09 3.05
C ASP A 29 -1.05 -0.37 1.89
N TRP A 30 0.19 0.10 2.06
CA TRP A 30 1.36 -0.22 1.25
C TRP A 30 1.10 -0.32 -0.26
N THR A 31 0.70 0.80 -0.86
CA THR A 31 0.44 0.84 -2.29
C THR A 31 1.08 2.05 -2.97
N ASN A 32 1.42 1.88 -4.25
CA ASN A 32 1.75 2.95 -5.17
C ASN A 32 0.61 3.23 -6.18
N LEU A 33 -0.54 2.55 -6.05
CA LEU A 33 -1.67 2.61 -6.98
C LEU A 33 -2.70 3.68 -6.60
N ALA A 34 -2.25 4.86 -6.17
CA ALA A 34 -3.13 5.93 -5.68
C ALA A 34 -4.22 6.31 -6.69
N ALA A 35 -3.87 6.47 -7.97
CA ALA A 35 -4.83 6.79 -9.03
C ALA A 35 -5.88 5.68 -9.24
N PHE A 36 -5.52 4.41 -9.04
CA PHE A 36 -6.47 3.31 -9.19
C PHE A 36 -7.48 3.32 -8.04
N TYR A 37 -7.03 3.37 -6.79
CA TYR A 37 -7.92 3.40 -5.62
C TYR A 37 -8.69 4.72 -5.49
N GLY A 38 -8.15 5.82 -6.02
CA GLY A 38 -8.84 7.10 -6.10
C GLY A 38 -10.15 7.02 -6.89
N ARG A 39 -10.25 6.09 -7.87
CA ARG A 39 -11.50 5.83 -8.60
C ARG A 39 -12.61 5.22 -7.72
N ALA A 40 -12.26 4.62 -6.58
CA ALA A 40 -13.18 4.12 -5.57
C ALA A 40 -13.42 5.12 -4.42
N GLY A 41 -12.93 6.37 -4.55
CA GLY A 41 -13.08 7.42 -3.53
C GLY A 41 -11.97 7.46 -2.47
N ALA A 42 -10.93 6.62 -2.58
CA ALA A 42 -9.79 6.67 -1.67
C ALA A 42 -8.94 7.93 -1.89
N HIS A 43 -8.26 8.38 -0.84
CA HIS A 43 -7.27 9.45 -0.90
C HIS A 43 -6.02 9.06 -0.10
N VAL A 44 -4.89 9.69 -0.39
CA VAL A 44 -3.63 9.42 0.31
C VAL A 44 -3.76 9.88 1.77
N TRP A 45 -3.60 8.95 2.71
CA TRP A 45 -3.57 9.24 4.15
C TRP A 45 -2.14 9.33 4.70
N ARG A 46 -1.26 8.41 4.28
CA ARG A 46 0.14 8.34 4.73
C ARG A 46 1.05 7.96 3.57
N THR A 47 2.25 8.55 3.54
CA THR A 47 3.32 8.24 2.58
C THR A 47 4.54 7.74 3.33
N TYR A 48 5.18 6.69 2.81
CA TYR A 48 6.40 6.12 3.35
C TYR A 48 7.53 6.27 2.33
N GLN A 49 8.71 6.64 2.80
CA GLN A 49 9.92 6.66 1.98
C GLN A 49 10.71 5.38 2.21
N ARG A 50 10.97 4.63 1.13
CA ARG A 50 11.83 3.45 1.22
C ARG A 50 13.27 3.89 1.48
N ALA A 51 13.85 3.41 2.58
CA ALA A 51 15.26 3.59 2.90
C ALA A 51 15.96 2.23 2.88
N VAL A 52 17.14 2.18 2.28
CA VAL A 52 18.04 1.01 2.27
C VAL A 52 19.44 1.56 2.49
N ALA A 53 20.20 0.95 3.40
CA ALA A 53 21.59 1.27 3.63
C ALA A 53 22.43 0.00 3.52
N GLU A 54 23.56 0.08 2.83
CA GLU A 54 24.55 -0.99 2.86
C GLU A 54 25.30 -0.92 4.19
N LEU A 55 25.51 -2.08 4.81
CA LEU A 55 26.36 -2.16 5.99
C LEU A 55 27.81 -1.95 5.54
N PRO A 56 28.63 -1.21 6.31
CA PRO A 56 30.05 -1.09 6.01
C PRO A 56 30.69 -2.48 6.02
N ALA A 57 31.65 -2.69 5.11
CA ALA A 57 32.48 -3.89 5.15
C ALA A 57 33.13 -3.99 6.54
N ALA A 58 33.18 -5.20 7.10
CA ALA A 58 33.88 -5.42 8.36
C ALA A 58 35.32 -4.92 8.23
N SER A 59 35.77 -4.08 9.17
CA SER A 59 37.18 -3.68 9.21
C SER A 59 38.04 -4.94 9.31
N PRO A 60 39.17 -5.03 8.57
CA PRO A 60 40.09 -6.13 8.76
C PRO A 60 40.53 -6.13 10.21
N ALA A 61 40.45 -7.31 10.85
CA ALA A 61 40.93 -7.48 12.22
C ALA A 61 42.39 -7.01 12.28
N VAL A 62 42.66 -6.01 13.12
CA VAL A 62 44.03 -5.60 13.41
C VAL A 62 44.69 -6.77 14.12
N SER A 63 45.60 -7.47 13.43
CA SER A 63 46.45 -8.46 14.06
C SER A 63 47.51 -7.72 14.87
N ALA A 64 47.50 -7.94 16.19
CA ALA A 64 48.56 -7.54 17.11
C ALA A 64 49.84 -8.38 16.88
#